data_AF-A0A957C342-F1
#
_entry.id   AF-A0A957C342-F1
#
_cell.length_a   1.000
_cell.length_b   1.000
_cell.length_c   1.000
_cell.angle_alpha   90.00
_cell.angle_beta   90.00
_cell.angle_gamma   90.00
#
_symmetry.space_group_name_H-M   'P 1'
#
loop_
_entity.id
_entity.type
_entity.pdbx_description
1 polymer ?
#
loop_
_entity_poly.entity_id
_entity_poly.type
_entity_poly.pdbx_seq_one_letter_code
_entity_poly.pdbx_strand_id
1 'polypeptide(L)' 'QAEVPYIRIDIYEDENAREFVRSVNRGNESVPTLRFPDGSTMTEPGPLELRKKLETMGHRVPLWALVSSNWPMLLT' A
#
# COMPACT_ATOMS: atom_id res chain seq x y z
N GLN A 1 12.24 6.92 -3.00
CA GLN A 1 11.20 6.11 -3.68
C GLN A 1 11.76 4.74 -3.95
N ALA A 2 11.08 3.65 -3.56
CA ALA A 2 11.42 2.31 -4.06
C ALA A 2 10.86 2.19 -5.48
N GLU A 3 11.66 1.78 -6.46
CA GLU A 3 11.25 1.59 -7.86
C GLU A 3 10.46 0.27 -8.02
N VAL A 4 9.38 0.14 -7.25
CA VAL A 4 8.47 -1.01 -7.31
C VAL A 4 7.26 -0.58 -8.14
N PRO A 5 6.94 -1.26 -9.25
CA PRO A 5 5.73 -0.98 -10.02
C PRO A 5 4.48 -1.17 -9.16
N TYR A 6 3.55 -0.21 -9.24
CA TYR A 6 2.26 -0.31 -8.59
C TYR A 6 1.20 0.40 -9.44
N ILE A 7 -0.04 -0.04 -9.28
CA ILE A 7 -1.21 0.65 -9.82
C ILE A 7 -1.83 1.43 -8.66
N ARG A 8 -2.10 2.70 -8.89
CA ARG A 8 -2.83 3.54 -7.94
C ARG A 8 -4.30 3.52 -8.33
N ILE A 9 -5.17 3.24 -7.36
CA ILE A 9 -6.61 3.19 -7.54
C ILE A 9 -7.20 4.10 -6.46
N ASP A 10 -8.02 5.07 -6.88
CA ASP A 10 -8.83 5.86 -5.95
C ASP A 10 -10.14 5.12 -5.67
N ILE A 11 -10.39 4.82 -4.41
CA ILE A 11 -11.61 4.14 -3.97
C ILE A 11 -12.84 5.05 -4.05
N TYR A 12 -12.68 6.36 -4.11
CA TYR A 12 -13.80 7.28 -4.25
C TYR A 12 -14.31 7.38 -5.69
N GLU A 13 -13.49 6.96 -6.66
CA GLU A 13 -13.87 6.87 -8.07
C GLU A 13 -14.21 5.44 -8.52
N ASP A 14 -13.71 4.40 -7.83
CA ASP A 14 -13.96 2.99 -8.15
C ASP A 14 -14.71 2.28 -7.00
N GLU A 15 -16.00 1.99 -7.22
CA GLU A 15 -16.85 1.30 -6.24
C GLU A 15 -16.35 -0.11 -5.91
N ASN A 16 -15.83 -0.86 -6.89
CA ASN A 16 -15.32 -2.21 -6.64
C ASN A 16 -14.08 -2.16 -5.73
N ALA A 17 -13.22 -1.16 -5.94
CA ALA A 17 -12.06 -0.94 -5.08
C ALA A 17 -12.48 -0.53 -3.67
N ARG A 18 -13.51 0.31 -3.53
CA ARG A 18 -14.09 0.70 -2.23
C ARG A 18 -14.66 -0.49 -1.47
N GLU A 19 -15.45 -1.33 -2.14
CA GLU A 19 -16.00 -2.56 -1.57
C GLU A 19 -14.88 -3.51 -1.12
N PHE A 20 -13.84 -3.66 -1.94
CA PHE A 20 -12.68 -4.46 -1.58
C PHE A 20 -12.01 -3.94 -0.31
N VAL A 21 -11.73 -2.63 -0.23
CA VAL A 21 -11.13 -2.01 0.97
C VAL A 21 -12.00 -2.22 2.20
N ARG A 22 -13.32 -1.99 2.10
CA ARG A 22 -14.26 -2.27 3.21
C ARG A 22 -14.22 -3.74 3.63
N SER A 23 -14.14 -4.67 2.68
CA SER A 23 -14.13 -6.12 2.98
C SER A 23 -12.91 -6.55 3.79
N VAL A 24 -11.73 -5.95 3.53
CA VAL A 24 -10.48 -6.28 4.23
C VAL A 24 -10.26 -5.44 5.50
N ASN A 25 -11.02 -4.35 5.67
CA ASN A 25 -10.88 -3.40 6.79
C ASN A 25 -12.12 -3.32 7.70
N ARG A 26 -12.87 -4.42 7.84
CA ARG A 26 -14.02 -4.53 8.76
C ARG A 26 -15.11 -3.46 8.50
N GLY A 27 -15.33 -3.12 7.23
CA GLY A 27 -16.29 -2.11 6.79
C GLY A 27 -15.73 -0.70 6.68
N ASN A 28 -14.49 -0.45 7.10
CA ASN A 28 -13.86 0.88 7.01
C ASN A 28 -13.20 1.11 5.65
N GLU A 29 -13.07 2.38 5.28
CA GLU A 29 -12.36 2.85 4.07
C GLU A 29 -10.94 3.32 4.40
N SER A 30 -10.20 2.56 5.22
CA SER A 30 -8.84 2.92 5.64
C SER A 30 -7.88 2.93 4.46
N VAL A 31 -7.14 4.04 4.29
CA VAL A 31 -6.17 4.23 3.22
C VAL A 31 -4.83 4.75 3.77
N PRO A 32 -3.69 4.35 3.17
CA PRO A 32 -3.58 3.46 2.03
C PRO A 32 -3.83 1.99 2.41
N THR A 33 -4.57 1.27 1.56
CA THR A 33 -4.66 -0.20 1.58
C THR A 33 -3.91 -0.76 0.39
N LEU A 34 -2.93 -1.61 0.64
CA LEU A 34 -2.12 -2.27 -0.39
C LEU A 34 -2.63 -3.69 -0.62
N ARG A 35 -2.77 -4.07 -1.89
CA ARG A 35 -3.04 -5.45 -2.32
C ARG A 35 -1.83 -5.97 -3.08
N PHE A 36 -1.29 -7.09 -2.64
CA PHE A 36 -0.10 -7.72 -3.24
C PHE A 36 -0.51 -8.81 -4.26
N PRO A 37 0.38 -9.18 -5.19
CA PRO A 37 0.10 -10.22 -6.20
C PRO A 37 -0.20 -11.60 -5.61
N ASP A 38 0.28 -11.87 -4.39
CA ASP A 38 -0.01 -13.11 -3.65
C ASP A 38 -1.40 -13.11 -2.97
N GLY A 39 -2.18 -12.04 -3.16
CA GLY A 39 -3.51 -11.86 -2.58
C GLY A 39 -3.52 -11.32 -1.15
N SER A 40 -2.35 -11.19 -0.50
CA SER A 40 -2.26 -10.57 0.82
C SER A 40 -2.52 -9.07 0.76
N THR A 41 -2.91 -8.49 1.89
CA THR A 41 -3.15 -7.04 2.02
C THR A 41 -2.41 -6.46 3.21
N MET A 42 -2.14 -5.16 3.15
CA MET A 42 -1.67 -4.37 4.28
C MET A 42 -2.42 -3.04 4.32
N THR A 43 -2.89 -2.65 5.50
CA THR A 43 -3.64 -1.41 5.71
C THR A 43 -2.80 -0.46 6.54
N GLU A 44 -2.58 0.74 6.02
CA GLU A 44 -1.76 1.80 6.63
C GLU A 44 -0.38 1.30 7.12
N PRO A 45 0.37 0.51 6.31
CA PRO A 45 1.59 -0.12 6.80
C PRO A 45 2.69 0.91 7.10
N GLY A 46 3.44 0.64 8.17
CA GLY A 46 4.65 1.40 8.46
C GLY A 46 5.74 1.14 7.40
N PRO A 47 6.67 2.10 7.18
CA PRO A 47 7.71 1.95 6.15
C PRO A 47 8.57 0.69 6.30
N LEU A 48 8.92 0.32 7.55
CA LEU A 48 9.71 -0.88 7.84
C LEU A 48 8.95 -2.17 7.54
N GLU A 49 7.65 -2.18 7.80
CA GLU A 49 6.79 -3.33 7.58
C GLU A 49 6.61 -3.57 6.08
N LEU A 50 6.29 -2.50 5.35
CA LEU A 50 6.19 -2.53 3.89
C LEU A 50 7.51 -2.97 3.25
N ARG A 51 8.65 -2.47 3.74
CA ARG A 51 9.96 -2.93 3.26
C ARG A 51 10.14 -4.43 3.42
N LYS A 52 9.87 -4.97 4.61
CA LYS A 52 10.00 -6.42 4.86
C LYS A 52 9.14 -7.21 3.89
N LYS A 53 7.88 -6.79 3.68
CA LYS A 53 6.99 -7.42 2.71
C LYS A 53 7.56 -7.37 1.30
N LEU A 54 8.04 -6.22 0.84
CA LEU A 54 8.69 -6.06 -0.48
C LEU A 54 9.94 -6.95 -0.63
N GLU A 55 10.75 -7.08 0.41
CA GLU A 55 11.93 -7.96 0.43
C GLU A 55 11.54 -9.44 0.29
N THR A 56 10.41 -9.88 0.91
CA THR A 56 9.91 -11.25 0.72
C THR A 56 9.47 -11.53 -0.72
N MET A 57 9.11 -10.50 -1.47
CA MET A 57 8.75 -10.60 -2.89
C MET A 57 9.96 -10.41 -3.83
N GLY A 58 11.18 -10.36 -3.29
CA GLY A 58 12.41 -10.24 -4.08
C GLY A 58 12.77 -8.79 -4.46
N HIS A 59 12.03 -7.79 -3.99
CA HIS A 59 12.40 -6.39 -4.22
C HIS A 59 13.47 -5.94 -3.23
N ARG A 60 14.52 -5.29 -3.74
CA ARG A 60 15.55 -4.65 -2.93
C ARG A 60 15.11 -3.22 -2.62
N VAL A 61 14.77 -2.94 -1.37
CA VAL A 61 14.43 -1.58 -0.92
C VAL A 61 15.56 -1.05 -0.04
N PRO A 62 16.35 -0.08 -0.53
CA PRO A 62 17.49 0.42 0.23
C PRO A 62 17.03 1.23 1.45
N LEU A 63 17.84 1.25 2.52
CA LEU A 63 17.50 1.92 3.78
C LEU A 63 17.19 3.42 3.60
N TRP A 64 17.85 4.09 2.66
CA TRP A 64 17.59 5.51 2.35
C TRP A 64 16.16 5.76 1.89
N ALA A 65 15.49 4.77 1.28
CA ALA A 65 14.10 4.89 0.83
C ALA A 65 13.11 5.00 2.00
N LEU A 66 13.52 4.64 3.23
CA LEU A 66 12.73 4.78 4.45
C LEU A 66 12.89 6.15 5.11
N VAL A 67 13.94 6.90 4.76
CA VAL A 67 14.25 8.23 5.32
C VAL A 67 13.67 9.34 4.44
N SER A 68 13.44 9.08 3.15
CA SER A 68 12.90 10.06 2.18
C SER A 68 11.38 10.27 2.27
N SER A 69 10.76 10.17 3.45
CA SER A 69 9.31 10.22 3.63
C SER A 69 8.74 11.63 3.45
N ASN A 70 8.78 12.14 2.22
CA ASN A 70 7.85 13.14 1.70
C ASN A 70 6.68 12.34 1.08
N TRP A 71 5.95 11.62 1.93
CA TRP A 71 4.75 10.88 1.53
C TRP A 71 3.59 11.87 1.62
N PRO A 72 3.16 12.53 0.52
CA PRO A 72 1.91 13.27 0.59
C PRO A 72 0.85 12.22 0.91
N MET A 73 0.04 12.49 1.94
CA MET A 73 -1.15 11.71 2.23
C MET A 73 -1.88 11.46 0.91
N LEU A 74 -2.02 10.19 0.54
CA LEU A 74 -2.69 9.72 -0.68
C LEU A 74 -4.21 9.81 -0.48
N LEU A 75 -4.66 11.03 -0.23
CA LEU A 75 -6.05 11.44 -0.11
C LEU A 75 -6.20 12.77 -0.85
N THR A 76 -6.17 12.68 -2.17
CA THR A 76 -6.95 13.55 -3.06
C THR A 76 -7.54 12.65 -4.11
#